data_AF-A0A221R4R9-F1
#
_entry.id   AF-A0A221R4R9-F1
#
_cell.length_a   1.000
_cell.length_b   1.000
_cell.length_c   1.000
_cell.angle_alpha   90.00
_cell.angle_beta   90.00
_cell.angle_gamma   90.00
#
_symmetry.space_group_name_H-M   'P 1'
#
loop_
_entity.id
_entity.type
_entity.pdbx_description
1 polymer ?
#
loop_
_entity_poly.entity_id
_entity_poly.type
_entity_poly.pdbx_seq_one_letter_code
_entity_poly.pdbx_strand_id
1 'polypeptide(L)'
;MCDLPKRRFRAAIRPARVLVAAVGIAAIAAGWLVPTLLSAVPIGAGALVLLAAVVPAVRDIELGLPGDLKLTAALSGRQQDIESVFEQQRGDLQLCAQLLCGDPEQAKALLEAAWSRTAEVWRGPVTPQLRLYTLCVLVQLLEKRDRWAQPETPAEAKTLLAKLPIGERVAVVLHDFAALTIAEIAGLTESTTSTVTDRLARANEQAQLSLGSGPTGSGSP
;
A
#
# COMPACT_ATOMS: atom_id res chain seq x y z
N MET A 1 -3.97 8.23 -12.01
CA MET A 1 -3.56 8.48 -10.61
C MET A 1 -3.62 7.15 -9.86
N CYS A 2 -2.77 6.93 -8.86
CA CYS A 2 -2.87 5.76 -7.97
C CYS A 2 -4.25 5.75 -7.29
N ASP A 3 -5.15 4.89 -7.73
CA ASP A 3 -6.49 4.83 -7.16
C ASP A 3 -6.40 4.28 -5.74
N LEU A 4 -6.84 5.11 -4.79
CA LEU A 4 -7.01 4.69 -3.41
C LEU A 4 -8.04 3.54 -3.37
N PRO A 5 -7.76 2.41 -2.70
CA PRO A 5 -8.74 1.34 -2.57
C PRO A 5 -9.99 1.91 -1.89
N LYS A 6 -11.11 1.90 -2.63
CA LYS A 6 -12.41 2.36 -2.14
C LYS A 6 -12.75 1.55 -0.88
N ARG A 7 -13.02 2.24 0.24
CA ARG A 7 -13.47 1.61 1.50
C ARG A 7 -14.65 0.67 1.22
N ARG A 8 -14.43 -0.64 1.24
CA ARG A 8 -15.52 -1.63 1.24
C ARG A 8 -16.09 -1.72 2.65
N PHE A 9 -16.87 -0.72 3.06
CA PHE A 9 -17.60 -0.73 4.35
C PHE A 9 -18.43 -2.01 4.54
N ARG A 10 -18.89 -2.63 3.44
CA ARG A 10 -19.68 -3.87 3.47
C ARG A 10 -18.92 -5.11 3.96
N ALA A 11 -17.59 -5.11 3.98
CA ALA A 11 -16.81 -6.24 4.50
C ALA A 11 -16.79 -6.31 6.05
N ALA A 12 -17.14 -5.21 6.74
CA ALA A 12 -17.23 -5.15 8.20
C ALA A 12 -18.54 -5.77 8.76
N ILE A 13 -19.54 -6.00 7.89
CA ILE A 13 -20.84 -6.57 8.25
C ILE A 13 -20.79 -8.09 8.03
N ARG A 14 -20.22 -8.83 8.97
CA ARG A 14 -20.36 -10.30 9.00
C ARG A 14 -21.80 -10.67 9.42
N PRO A 15 -22.47 -11.65 8.80
CA PRO A 15 -23.86 -12.02 9.11
C PRO A 15 -24.05 -12.42 10.58
N ALA A 16 -23.04 -13.03 11.18
CA ALA A 16 -23.01 -13.35 12.61
C ALA A 16 -23.17 -12.09 13.50
N ARG A 17 -22.59 -10.95 13.13
CA ARG A 17 -22.69 -9.69 13.90
C ARG A 17 -24.08 -9.07 13.82
N VAL A 18 -24.73 -9.19 12.66
CA VAL A 18 -26.13 -8.75 12.47
C VAL A 18 -27.06 -9.57 13.35
N LEU A 19 -26.84 -10.88 13.44
CA LEU A 19 -27.58 -11.80 14.30
C LEU A 19 -27.44 -11.44 15.78
N VAL A 20 -26.21 -11.19 16.26
CA VAL A 20 -25.99 -10.80 17.67
C VAL A 20 -26.61 -9.43 17.98
N ALA A 21 -26.51 -8.46 17.07
CA ALA A 21 -27.15 -7.16 17.25
C ALA A 21 -28.68 -7.27 17.31
N ALA A 22 -29.28 -8.11 16.44
CA ALA A 22 -30.71 -8.38 16.45
C ALA A 22 -31.18 -9.05 17.75
N VAL A 23 -30.41 -10.03 18.26
CA VAL A 23 -30.68 -10.68 19.56
C VAL A 23 -30.61 -9.67 20.71
N GLY A 24 -29.63 -8.77 20.71
CA GLY A 24 -29.51 -7.74 21.74
C GLY A 24 -30.65 -6.72 21.71
N ILE A 25 -31.10 -6.29 20.51
CA ILE A 25 -32.27 -5.41 20.36
C ILE A 25 -33.54 -6.11 20.85
N ALA A 26 -33.73 -7.40 20.50
CA ALA A 26 -34.87 -8.18 20.96
C ALA A 26 -34.91 -8.33 22.48
N ALA A 27 -33.75 -8.51 23.13
CA ALA A 27 -33.64 -8.57 24.59
C ALA A 27 -34.01 -7.24 25.27
N ILE A 28 -33.58 -6.10 24.72
CA ILE A 28 -33.96 -4.76 25.23
C ILE A 28 -35.47 -4.53 25.06
N ALA A 29 -36.03 -4.86 23.89
CA ALA A 29 -37.46 -4.71 23.63
C ALA A 29 -38.30 -5.57 24.57
N ALA A 30 -37.90 -6.83 24.80
CA ALA A 30 -38.58 -7.72 25.74
C ALA A 30 -38.50 -7.23 27.19
N GLY A 31 -37.38 -6.61 27.60
CA GLY A 31 -37.23 -6.01 28.93
C GLY A 31 -38.16 -4.82 29.19
N TRP A 32 -38.54 -4.07 28.15
CA TRP A 32 -39.51 -2.97 28.24
C TRP A 32 -40.97 -3.43 28.39
N LEU A 33 -41.28 -4.66 27.98
CA LEU A 33 -42.63 -5.22 28.02
C LEU A 33 -43.00 -5.90 29.36
N VAL A 34 -42.04 -6.05 30.29
CA VAL A 34 -42.26 -6.71 31.59
C VAL A 34 -42.12 -5.70 32.74
N PRO A 35 -43.23 -5.16 33.28
CA PRO A 35 -43.20 -4.09 34.29
C PRO A 35 -43.02 -4.65 35.71
N THR A 36 -41.87 -5.26 35.98
CA THR A 36 -41.49 -5.69 37.34
C THR A 36 -40.08 -5.21 37.70
N LEU A 37 -39.78 -5.11 39.01
CA LEU A 37 -38.48 -4.68 39.57
C LEU A 37 -37.26 -5.48 39.08
N LEU A 38 -37.48 -6.62 38.40
CA LEU A 38 -36.45 -7.47 37.79
C LEU A 38 -36.10 -7.05 36.35
N SER A 39 -36.79 -6.07 35.76
CA SER A 39 -36.55 -5.55 34.39
C SER A 39 -35.16 -4.91 34.19
N ALA A 40 -34.49 -4.51 35.26
CA ALA A 40 -33.13 -3.96 35.19
C ALA A 40 -32.08 -4.99 34.72
N VAL A 41 -32.28 -6.28 35.04
CA VAL A 41 -31.34 -7.36 34.70
C VAL A 41 -31.33 -7.68 33.19
N PRO A 42 -32.46 -7.91 32.50
CA PRO A 42 -32.47 -8.16 31.07
C PRO A 42 -32.11 -6.93 30.24
N ILE A 43 -32.44 -5.71 30.70
CA ILE A 43 -32.02 -4.47 30.05
C ILE A 43 -30.49 -4.31 30.14
N GLY A 44 -29.91 -4.56 31.32
CA GLY A 44 -28.47 -4.54 31.54
C GLY A 44 -27.74 -5.61 30.72
N ALA A 45 -28.25 -6.84 30.68
CA ALA A 45 -27.67 -7.94 29.91
C ALA A 45 -27.79 -7.70 28.39
N GLY A 46 -28.94 -7.22 27.91
CA GLY A 46 -29.15 -6.86 26.51
C GLY A 46 -28.24 -5.71 26.05
N ALA A 47 -28.06 -4.69 26.90
CA ALA A 47 -27.12 -3.60 26.66
C ALA A 47 -25.65 -4.10 26.64
N LEU A 48 -25.28 -5.01 27.53
CA LEU A 48 -23.95 -5.65 27.56
C LEU A 48 -23.70 -6.52 26.32
N VAL A 49 -24.69 -7.27 25.86
CA VAL A 49 -24.60 -8.09 24.63
C VAL A 49 -24.51 -7.19 23.40
N LEU A 50 -25.26 -6.09 23.33
CA LEU A 50 -25.12 -5.08 22.28
C LEU A 50 -23.74 -4.43 22.31
N LEU A 51 -23.25 -4.03 23.48
CA LEU A 51 -21.89 -3.52 23.64
C LEU A 51 -20.86 -4.55 23.17
N ALA A 52 -20.96 -5.82 23.57
CA ALA A 52 -20.01 -6.86 23.16
C ALA A 52 -20.07 -7.18 21.65
N ALA A 53 -21.24 -7.04 21.02
CA ALA A 53 -21.40 -7.22 19.57
C ALA A 53 -20.85 -6.03 18.76
N VAL A 54 -20.96 -4.83 19.34
CA VAL A 54 -20.63 -3.55 18.72
C VAL A 54 -19.16 -3.19 18.97
N VAL A 55 -18.54 -3.58 20.08
CA VAL A 55 -17.14 -3.27 20.43
C VAL A 55 -16.10 -3.74 19.40
N PRO A 56 -16.20 -4.93 18.77
CA PRO A 56 -15.30 -5.31 17.69
C PRO A 56 -15.66 -4.67 16.33
N ALA A 57 -16.80 -3.99 16.22
CA ALA A 57 -17.22 -3.25 15.03
C ALA A 57 -16.95 -1.73 15.16
N VAL A 58 -16.87 -1.20 16.39
CA VAL A 58 -16.59 0.21 16.70
C VAL A 58 -15.09 0.52 16.75
N ARG A 59 -14.22 -0.50 16.64
CA ARG A 59 -12.84 -0.24 16.22
C ARG A 59 -12.74 0.45 14.85
N ASP A 60 -13.83 0.43 14.06
CA ASP A 60 -13.92 1.10 12.76
C ASP A 60 -15.02 2.18 12.67
N ILE A 61 -15.66 2.57 13.79
CA ILE A 61 -16.72 3.59 13.79
C ILE A 61 -16.30 4.74 14.72
N GLU A 62 -15.80 5.79 14.10
CA GLU A 62 -15.57 7.13 14.64
C GLU A 62 -16.86 7.65 15.31
N LEU A 63 -17.01 7.40 16.60
CA LEU A 63 -18.00 8.07 17.45
C LEU A 63 -17.41 9.43 17.85
N GLY A 64 -17.91 10.49 17.23
CA GLY A 64 -17.74 11.85 17.73
C GLY A 64 -18.38 11.97 19.10
N LEU A 65 -17.55 11.93 20.15
CA LEU A 65 -17.89 12.26 21.52
C LEU A 65 -17.01 13.45 21.96
N PRO A 66 -17.50 14.33 22.83
CA PRO A 66 -16.83 15.57 23.17
C PRO A 66 -15.57 15.26 24.01
N GLY A 67 -14.40 15.39 23.39
CA GLY A 67 -13.12 15.16 24.05
C GLY A 67 -12.07 14.69 23.04
N ASP A 68 -11.23 15.63 22.62
CA ASP A 68 -10.13 15.52 21.65
C ASP A 68 -9.10 14.39 21.89
N LEU A 69 -9.21 13.66 23.01
CA LEU A 69 -8.23 12.68 23.47
C LEU A 69 -8.37 11.29 22.84
N LYS A 70 -9.54 10.88 22.33
CA LYS A 70 -9.71 9.52 21.76
C LYS A 70 -9.33 9.43 20.28
N LEU A 71 -9.51 10.52 19.54
CA LEU A 71 -9.15 10.61 18.13
C LEU A 71 -7.64 10.57 17.94
N THR A 72 -6.89 11.29 18.78
CA THR A 72 -5.43 11.31 18.75
C THR A 72 -4.82 9.93 19.05
N ALA A 73 -5.31 9.22 20.08
CA ALA A 73 -4.81 7.88 20.40
C ALA A 73 -5.08 6.83 19.30
N ALA A 74 -6.25 6.85 18.66
CA ALA A 74 -6.58 5.94 17.57
C ALA A 74 -5.77 6.23 16.29
N LEU A 75 -5.50 7.50 16.00
CA LEU A 75 -4.66 7.92 14.89
C LEU A 75 -3.18 7.56 15.13
N SER A 76 -2.66 7.76 16.34
CA SER A 76 -1.29 7.38 16.70
C SER A 76 -1.07 5.86 16.64
N GLY A 77 -2.02 5.05 17.11
CA GLY A 77 -1.93 3.59 16.98
C GLY A 77 -1.95 3.13 15.52
N ARG A 78 -2.79 3.74 14.68
CA ARG A 78 -2.85 3.45 13.24
C ARG A 78 -1.56 3.83 12.52
N GLN A 79 -0.98 4.98 12.85
CA GLN A 79 0.29 5.41 12.27
C GLN A 79 1.40 4.42 12.62
N GLN A 80 1.45 3.97 13.87
CA GLN A 80 2.41 2.97 14.33
C GLN A 80 2.22 1.61 13.63
N ASP A 81 0.97 1.19 13.38
CA ASP A 81 0.68 -0.04 12.61
C ASP A 81 1.19 0.06 11.17
N ILE A 82 0.98 1.21 10.52
CA ILE A 82 1.46 1.48 9.17
C ILE A 82 3.00 1.48 9.14
N GLU A 83 3.64 2.17 10.09
CA GLU A 83 5.10 2.19 10.24
C GLU A 83 5.67 0.79 10.47
N SER A 84 5.01 -0.05 11.28
CA SER A 84 5.48 -1.41 11.56
C SER A 84 5.50 -2.30 10.31
N VAL A 85 4.50 -2.18 9.44
CA VAL A 85 4.45 -2.91 8.16
C VAL A 85 5.42 -2.33 7.15
N PHE A 86 5.66 -1.02 7.19
CA PHE A 86 6.70 -0.41 6.37
C PHE A 86 8.09 -0.92 6.75
N GLU A 87 8.43 -1.00 8.03
CA GLU A 87 9.73 -1.50 8.46
C GLU A 87 9.96 -2.97 8.05
N GLN A 88 8.90 -3.80 8.05
CA GLN A 88 8.99 -5.16 7.51
C GLN A 88 9.28 -5.22 6.01
N GLN A 89 8.81 -4.25 5.24
CA GLN A 89 8.93 -4.21 3.77
C GLN A 89 10.08 -3.31 3.29
N ARG A 90 10.77 -2.64 4.23
CA ARG A 90 11.77 -1.62 3.94
C ARG A 90 12.90 -2.14 3.07
N GLY A 91 13.40 -3.35 3.34
CA GLY A 91 14.49 -3.96 2.57
C GLY A 91 14.15 -4.10 1.08
N ASP A 92 13.01 -4.70 0.78
CA ASP A 92 12.57 -4.95 -0.61
C ASP A 92 12.29 -3.65 -1.35
N LEU A 93 11.63 -2.69 -0.69
CA LEU A 93 11.33 -1.38 -1.29
C LEU A 93 12.60 -0.55 -1.50
N GLN A 94 13.56 -0.63 -0.60
CA GLN A 94 14.85 0.05 -0.73
C GLN A 94 15.65 -0.52 -1.90
N LEU A 95 15.66 -1.85 -2.08
CA LEU A 95 16.27 -2.47 -3.26
C LEU A 95 15.61 -1.96 -4.55
N CYS A 96 14.28 -1.96 -4.62
CA CYS A 96 13.56 -1.45 -5.78
C CYS A 96 13.91 0.02 -6.06
N ALA A 97 13.91 0.89 -5.04
CA ALA A 97 14.26 2.29 -5.18
C ALA A 97 15.70 2.49 -5.69
N GLN A 98 16.66 1.68 -5.20
CA GLN A 98 18.05 1.72 -5.64
C GLN A 98 18.20 1.33 -7.11
N LEU A 99 17.53 0.26 -7.54
CA LEU A 99 17.55 -0.19 -8.93
C LEU A 99 16.90 0.83 -9.88
N LEU A 100 15.88 1.55 -9.41
CA LEU A 100 15.22 2.61 -10.17
C LEU A 100 16.10 3.87 -10.32
N CYS A 101 16.72 4.31 -9.22
CA CYS A 101 17.41 5.60 -9.16
C CYS A 101 18.88 5.53 -9.58
N GLY A 102 19.56 4.40 -9.37
CA GLY A 102 20.99 4.22 -9.62
C GLY A 102 21.92 4.86 -8.57
N ASP A 103 21.42 5.79 -7.76
CA ASP A 103 22.11 6.42 -6.63
C ASP A 103 21.42 6.05 -5.31
N PRO A 104 22.13 5.43 -4.34
CA PRO A 104 21.56 5.00 -3.07
C PRO A 104 21.00 6.14 -2.21
N GLU A 105 21.62 7.32 -2.21
CA GLU A 105 21.16 8.45 -1.38
C GLU A 105 19.86 9.01 -1.94
N GLN A 106 19.78 9.20 -3.26
CA GLN A 106 18.54 9.60 -3.94
C GLN A 106 17.43 8.56 -3.79
N ALA A 107 17.76 7.27 -3.89
CA ALA A 107 16.80 6.19 -3.69
C ALA A 107 16.17 6.24 -2.30
N LYS A 108 16.99 6.46 -1.26
CA LYS A 108 16.52 6.59 0.12
C LYS A 108 15.60 7.80 0.28
N ALA A 109 16.01 8.97 -0.21
CA ALA A 109 15.21 10.19 -0.12
C ALA A 109 13.84 10.06 -0.82
N LEU A 110 13.81 9.47 -2.03
CA LEU A 110 12.56 9.24 -2.76
C LEU A 110 11.65 8.23 -2.07
N LEU A 111 12.23 7.18 -1.49
CA LEU A 111 11.47 6.17 -0.75
C LEU A 111 10.86 6.75 0.52
N GLU A 112 11.61 7.53 1.29
CA GLU A 112 11.11 8.23 2.48
C GLU A 112 9.98 9.21 2.13
N ALA A 113 10.12 9.96 1.03
CA ALA A 113 9.07 10.82 0.52
C ALA A 113 7.81 10.04 0.08
N ALA A 114 7.98 8.89 -0.57
CA ALA A 114 6.88 8.02 -0.97
C ALA A 114 6.12 7.47 0.24
N TRP A 115 6.85 7.09 1.31
CA TRP A 115 6.25 6.63 2.56
C TRP A 115 5.50 7.73 3.29
N SER A 116 6.11 8.90 3.47
CA SER A 116 5.48 10.04 4.13
C SER A 116 4.16 10.39 3.45
N ARG A 117 4.17 10.51 2.11
CA ARG A 117 2.95 10.77 1.33
C ARG A 117 1.93 9.64 1.42
N THR A 118 2.38 8.39 1.51
CA THR A 118 1.47 7.25 1.69
C THR A 118 0.82 7.28 3.07
N ALA A 119 1.58 7.53 4.14
CA ALA A 119 1.07 7.60 5.50
C ALA A 119 0.03 8.72 5.68
N GLU A 120 0.23 9.87 5.03
CA GLU A 120 -0.72 10.99 5.08
C GLU A 120 -2.09 10.67 4.43
N VAL A 121 -2.05 9.97 3.28
CA VAL A 121 -3.23 9.77 2.44
C VAL A 121 -3.93 8.44 2.70
N TRP A 122 -3.23 7.40 3.17
CA TRP A 122 -3.78 6.06 3.29
C TRP A 122 -4.85 5.94 4.38
N ARG A 123 -6.11 5.78 3.97
CA ARG A 123 -7.29 5.60 4.85
C ARG A 123 -7.83 4.16 4.91
N GLY A 124 -7.15 3.21 4.25
CA GLY A 124 -7.52 1.79 4.19
C GLY A 124 -6.91 0.93 5.32
N PRO A 125 -7.24 -0.37 5.40
CA PRO A 125 -6.58 -1.30 6.30
C PRO A 125 -5.12 -1.55 5.88
N VAL A 126 -4.26 -1.90 6.83
CA VAL A 126 -2.88 -2.28 6.56
C VAL A 126 -2.87 -3.68 5.93
N THR A 127 -2.79 -3.72 4.60
CA THR A 127 -2.86 -4.95 3.78
C THR A 127 -1.73 -4.90 2.76
N PRO A 128 -1.43 -6.00 2.03
CA PRO A 128 -0.45 -5.98 0.94
C PRO A 128 -0.69 -4.89 -0.13
N GLN A 129 -1.92 -4.37 -0.24
CA GLN A 129 -2.27 -3.26 -1.12
C GLN A 129 -1.53 -1.95 -0.76
N LEU A 130 -1.15 -1.78 0.50
CA LEU A 130 -0.35 -0.64 0.95
C LEU A 130 1.01 -0.61 0.23
N ARG A 131 1.65 -1.78 0.05
CA ARG A 131 2.91 -1.92 -0.68
C ARG A 131 2.77 -1.46 -2.13
N LEU A 132 1.73 -1.93 -2.81
CA LEU A 132 1.44 -1.55 -4.19
C LEU A 132 1.19 -0.04 -4.31
N TYR A 133 0.44 0.54 -3.38
CA TYR A 133 0.20 1.97 -3.35
C TYR A 133 1.48 2.78 -3.11
N THR A 134 2.34 2.36 -2.17
CA THR A 134 3.64 2.98 -1.94
C THR A 134 4.53 2.93 -3.18
N LEU A 135 4.60 1.78 -3.86
CA LEU A 135 5.35 1.63 -5.12
C LEU A 135 4.79 2.55 -6.20
N CYS A 136 3.47 2.69 -6.29
CA CYS A 136 2.82 3.64 -7.19
C CYS A 136 3.28 5.08 -6.93
N VAL A 137 3.25 5.51 -5.66
CA VAL A 137 3.69 6.86 -5.26
C VAL A 137 5.17 7.06 -5.57
N LEU A 138 6.02 6.06 -5.31
CA LEU A 138 7.44 6.10 -5.62
C LEU A 138 7.68 6.30 -7.12
N VAL A 139 7.01 5.53 -7.97
CA VAL A 139 7.11 5.66 -9.44
C VAL A 139 6.68 7.05 -9.89
N GLN A 140 5.59 7.60 -9.35
CA GLN A 140 5.17 8.96 -9.67
C GLN A 140 6.18 10.03 -9.26
N LEU A 141 6.82 9.88 -8.10
CA LEU A 141 7.88 10.80 -7.68
C LEU A 141 9.11 10.69 -8.59
N LEU A 142 9.45 9.47 -9.00
CA LEU A 142 10.54 9.20 -9.94
C LEU A 142 10.27 9.81 -11.32
N GLU A 143 9.08 9.63 -11.90
CA GLU A 143 8.71 10.23 -13.18
C GLU A 143 8.66 11.75 -13.14
N LYS A 144 8.17 12.32 -12.03
CA LYS A 144 8.23 13.78 -11.82
C LYS A 144 9.67 14.26 -11.76
N ARG A 145 10.53 13.55 -11.02
CA ARG A 145 11.94 13.89 -10.97
C ARG A 145 12.57 13.81 -12.35
N ASP A 146 12.38 12.72 -13.09
CA ASP A 146 12.94 12.53 -14.44
C ASP A 146 12.51 13.66 -15.40
N ARG A 147 11.26 14.13 -15.28
CA ARG A 147 10.74 15.24 -16.07
C ARG A 147 11.37 16.60 -15.75
N TRP A 148 11.71 16.84 -14.48
CA TRP A 148 12.14 18.16 -13.98
C TRP A 148 13.63 18.25 -13.62
N ALA A 149 14.30 17.11 -13.48
CA ALA A 149 15.73 17.04 -13.26
C ALA A 149 16.43 17.55 -14.52
N GLN A 150 17.40 18.43 -14.33
CA GLN A 150 18.34 18.71 -15.40
C GLN A 150 19.06 17.39 -15.74
N PRO A 151 19.44 17.16 -17.00
CA PRO A 151 20.31 16.05 -17.35
C PRO A 151 21.64 16.28 -16.61
N GLU A 152 21.77 15.70 -15.42
CA GLU A 152 23.04 15.62 -14.74
C GLU A 152 23.98 14.91 -15.72
N THR A 153 25.15 15.50 -15.96
CA THR A 153 26.24 14.85 -16.69
C THR A 153 26.31 13.41 -16.22
N PRO A 154 26.13 12.42 -17.12
CA PRO A 154 25.81 11.07 -16.71
C PRO A 154 26.93 10.55 -15.83
N ALA A 155 26.66 10.46 -14.52
CA ALA A 155 27.44 9.61 -13.66
C ALA A 155 27.39 8.23 -14.30
N GLU A 156 28.56 7.73 -14.68
CA GLU A 156 28.74 6.52 -15.47
C GLU A 156 27.75 5.45 -15.01
N ALA A 157 26.81 5.05 -15.87
CA ALA A 157 25.70 4.19 -15.50
C ALA A 157 26.23 2.87 -14.94
N LYS A 158 26.26 2.75 -13.61
CA LYS A 158 26.93 1.66 -12.89
C LYS A 158 26.26 0.30 -13.10
N THR A 159 25.01 0.28 -13.57
CA THR A 159 24.23 -0.93 -13.78
C THR A 159 23.61 -0.97 -15.17
N LEU A 160 23.35 -2.16 -15.69
CA LEU A 160 22.64 -2.34 -16.96
C LEU A 160 21.25 -1.70 -16.92
N LEU A 161 20.57 -1.78 -15.79
CA LEU A 161 19.26 -1.15 -15.56
C LEU A 161 19.34 0.38 -15.66
N ALA A 162 20.43 0.99 -15.19
CA ALA A 162 20.63 2.44 -15.26
C ALA A 162 20.79 2.96 -16.70
N LYS A 163 21.10 2.08 -17.67
CA LYS A 163 21.17 2.41 -19.11
C LYS A 163 19.82 2.34 -19.81
N LEU A 164 18.82 1.71 -19.18
CA LEU A 164 17.48 1.61 -19.74
C LEU A 164 16.73 2.94 -19.61
N PRO A 165 15.88 3.30 -20.59
CA PRO A 165 14.86 4.34 -20.43
C PRO A 165 14.01 4.11 -19.18
N ILE A 166 13.56 5.19 -18.54
CA ILE A 166 12.89 5.10 -17.24
C ILE A 166 11.67 4.17 -17.24
N GLY A 167 10.86 4.19 -18.30
CA GLY A 167 9.69 3.32 -18.42
C GLY A 167 10.02 1.83 -18.51
N GLU A 168 11.12 1.48 -19.17
CA GLU A 168 11.60 0.10 -19.31
C GLU A 168 12.23 -0.39 -18.00
N ARG A 169 13.02 0.47 -17.36
CA ARG A 169 13.57 0.23 -16.02
C ARG A 169 12.48 -0.01 -14.99
N VAL A 170 11.44 0.82 -14.97
CA VAL A 170 10.28 0.67 -14.08
C VAL A 170 9.59 -0.67 -14.32
N ALA A 171 9.35 -1.04 -15.58
CA ALA A 171 8.71 -2.31 -15.91
C ALA A 171 9.51 -3.52 -15.38
N VAL A 172 10.83 -3.54 -15.63
CA VAL A 172 11.71 -4.62 -15.18
C VAL A 172 11.79 -4.68 -13.65
N VAL A 173 12.01 -3.55 -12.98
CA VAL A 173 12.13 -3.53 -11.51
C VAL A 173 10.83 -3.99 -10.85
N LEU A 174 9.67 -3.51 -11.32
CA LEU A 174 8.39 -3.92 -10.75
C LEU A 174 8.08 -5.40 -11.03
N HIS A 175 8.40 -5.90 -12.22
CA HIS A 175 8.15 -7.30 -12.59
C HIS A 175 9.09 -8.27 -11.86
N ASP A 176 10.39 -8.08 -11.99
CA ASP A 176 11.38 -9.07 -11.57
C ASP A 176 11.76 -8.95 -10.08
N PHE A 177 11.74 -7.74 -9.53
CA PHE A 177 12.19 -7.49 -8.14
C PHE A 177 11.03 -7.25 -7.19
N ALA A 178 9.96 -6.59 -7.64
CA ALA A 178 8.77 -6.42 -6.81
C ALA A 178 7.75 -7.57 -6.96
N ALA A 179 7.95 -8.48 -7.92
CA ALA A 179 7.09 -9.62 -8.22
C ALA A 179 5.64 -9.23 -8.58
N LEU A 180 5.48 -8.10 -9.29
CA LEU A 180 4.18 -7.64 -9.77
C LEU A 180 3.83 -8.28 -11.11
N THR A 181 2.56 -8.57 -11.30
CA THR A 181 2.02 -9.02 -12.58
C THR A 181 1.98 -7.88 -13.60
N ILE A 182 1.98 -8.21 -14.89
CA ILE A 182 1.85 -7.23 -16.00
C ILE A 182 0.61 -6.35 -15.82
N ALA A 183 -0.51 -6.92 -15.34
CA ALA A 183 -1.75 -6.18 -15.10
C ALA A 183 -1.61 -5.16 -13.95
N GLU A 184 -0.93 -5.52 -12.87
CA GLU A 184 -0.66 -4.60 -11.77
C GLU A 184 0.27 -3.47 -12.21
N ILE A 185 1.33 -3.78 -12.95
CA ILE A 185 2.26 -2.77 -13.49
C ILE A 185 1.52 -1.81 -14.43
N ALA A 186 0.66 -2.33 -15.30
CA ALA A 186 -0.18 -1.53 -16.19
C ALA A 186 -1.08 -0.57 -15.39
N GLY A 187 -1.74 -1.07 -14.34
CA GLY A 187 -2.57 -0.25 -13.45
C GLY A 187 -1.77 0.82 -12.69
N LEU A 188 -0.58 0.48 -12.21
CA LEU A 188 0.30 1.39 -11.46
C LEU A 188 0.89 2.51 -12.32
N THR A 189 1.26 2.18 -13.55
CA THR A 189 1.93 3.09 -14.50
C THR A 189 0.98 3.76 -15.49
N GLU A 190 -0.34 3.62 -15.28
CA GLU A 190 -1.39 4.17 -16.15
C GLU A 190 -1.18 3.82 -17.64
N SER A 191 -0.67 2.61 -17.88
CA SER A 191 -0.28 2.10 -19.19
C SER A 191 -1.13 0.89 -19.56
N THR A 192 -1.12 0.49 -20.84
CA THR A 192 -1.79 -0.76 -21.25
C THR A 192 -0.90 -1.98 -20.95
N THR A 193 -1.50 -3.16 -20.81
CA THR A 193 -0.73 -4.41 -20.63
C THR A 193 0.22 -4.68 -21.80
N SER A 194 -0.19 -4.38 -23.04
CA SER A 194 0.68 -4.50 -24.21
C SER A 194 1.87 -3.55 -24.13
N THR A 195 1.67 -2.30 -23.70
CA THR A 195 2.78 -1.35 -23.50
C THR A 195 3.79 -1.86 -22.46
N VAL A 196 3.33 -2.50 -21.39
CA VAL A 196 4.21 -3.10 -20.37
C VAL A 196 4.98 -4.29 -20.95
N THR A 197 4.30 -5.17 -21.69
CA THR A 197 4.94 -6.30 -22.38
C THR A 197 6.02 -5.83 -23.37
N ASP A 198 5.73 -4.80 -24.17
CA ASP A 198 6.69 -4.23 -25.12
C ASP A 198 7.93 -3.64 -24.42
N ARG A 199 7.72 -2.96 -23.29
CA ARG A 199 8.82 -2.42 -22.47
C ARG A 199 9.71 -3.53 -21.91
N LEU A 200 9.12 -4.62 -21.42
CA LEU A 200 9.88 -5.78 -20.93
C LEU A 200 10.66 -6.46 -22.07
N ALA A 201 10.05 -6.60 -23.24
CA ALA A 201 10.72 -7.17 -24.41
C ALA A 201 11.94 -6.34 -24.83
N ARG A 202 11.79 -5.01 -24.98
CA ARG A 202 12.90 -4.10 -25.32
C ARG A 202 14.01 -4.11 -24.26
N ALA A 203 13.65 -4.12 -22.98
CA ALA A 203 14.64 -4.19 -21.92
C ALA A 203 15.46 -5.49 -21.98
N ASN A 204 14.83 -6.62 -22.31
CA ASN A 204 15.49 -7.90 -22.47
C ASN A 204 16.43 -7.92 -23.69
N GLU A 205 15.99 -7.36 -24.83
CA GLU A 205 16.84 -7.21 -26.03
C GLU A 205 18.09 -6.38 -25.72
N GLN A 206 17.94 -5.26 -25.01
CA GLN A 206 19.07 -4.40 -24.65
C GLN A 206 20.03 -5.07 -23.64
N ALA A 207 19.49 -5.89 -22.72
CA ALA A 207 20.30 -6.70 -21.82
C ALA A 207 21.11 -7.76 -22.59
N GLN A 208 20.48 -8.45 -23.55
CA GLN A 208 21.16 -9.44 -24.40
C GLN A 208 22.26 -8.82 -25.25
N LEU A 209 22.02 -7.66 -25.86
CA LEU A 209 23.04 -6.92 -26.61
C LEU A 209 24.23 -6.54 -25.72
N SER A 210 23.97 -6.12 -24.49
CA SER A 210 25.02 -5.77 -23.53
C SER A 210 25.87 -6.97 -23.10
N LEU A 211 25.26 -8.16 -23.01
CA LEU A 211 25.95 -9.42 -22.68
C LEU A 211 26.71 -10.03 -23.87
N GLY A 212 26.16 -9.91 -25.08
CA GLY A 212 26.77 -10.41 -26.31
C GLY A 212 27.94 -9.56 -26.84
N SER A 213 28.08 -8.33 -26.35
CA SER A 213 29.16 -7.40 -26.72
C SER A 213 30.41 -7.52 -25.83
N GLY A 214 30.53 -8.58 -25.01
CA GLY A 214 31.73 -8.85 -24.22
C GLY A 214 32.98 -8.97 -25.10
N PRO A 215 34.17 -8.53 -24.64
CA PRO A 215 35.36 -8.48 -25.47
C PRO A 215 35.72 -9.90 -25.94
N THR A 216 35.52 -10.17 -27.22
CA THR A 216 36.22 -11.24 -27.92
C THR A 216 37.70 -10.89 -27.86
N GLY A 217 38.36 -11.34 -26.79
CA GLY A 217 39.78 -11.17 -26.58
C GLY A 217 40.53 -11.57 -27.84
N SER A 218 41.25 -10.58 -28.36
CA SER A 218 42.19 -10.67 -29.46
C SER A 218 43.04 -11.93 -29.37
N GLY A 219 42.83 -12.85 -30.30
CA GLY A 219 43.91 -13.73 -30.73
C GLY A 219 44.97 -12.84 -31.36
N SER A 220 46.08 -12.67 -30.65
CA SER A 220 47.32 -12.19 -31.26
C SER A 220 48.18 -13.41 -31.59
N PRO A 221 48.84 -13.42 -32.76
CA PRO A 221 49.57 -14.56 -33.32
C PRO A 221 50.85 -14.93 -32.55
#